data_AF-A0A8H6XP40-F1
#
_entry.id   AF-A0A8H6XP40-F1
#
_cell.length_a   1.000
_cell.length_b   1.000
_cell.length_c   1.000
_cell.angle_alpha   90.00
_cell.angle_beta   90.00
_cell.angle_gamma   90.00
#
_symmetry.space_group_name_H-M   'P 1'
#
loop_
_entity.id
_entity.type
_entity.pdbx_description
1 polymer ?
#
loop_
_entity_poly.entity_id
_entity_poly.type
_entity_poly.pdbx_seq_one_letter_code
_entity_poly.pdbx_strand_id
1 'polypeptide(L)'
;MIPAVIPGPKSVAPTTASHSASEEPENHSSDSASNSSSLPPRGSPRYLELSPELVHHLFECFTHLLGFNHPMLRGDVLRDTLSSNSWQIHLLPPQLKVLAHCICALSASISFDHAIIGPGPKPSSLSDRSVFTRCADLREYGVRRKPMYRALCAEALRLASEVGVLLEPSEDNAVSCFMLQLLDNARETRSRPFAVQYLHHVRVICESWEEEQMGSQNATHWTAFLLMEALETTLHRQPILISHHDQLLITGRDPLSLQNLLVSLQSAMRERKEQPLIPFTAIRPYLFHVTRLARDLYENITGDFARRHPLDEGSIAEFISSLNHLHSIRSLIFDREDENYRVDSLFCPSAQKRGLQLNLQSCAYIMIFSRAALVLGLHRELVHRAAISSSSPAIGPATVDRWAAERLALLRRQVSEMVDLALGEIARALRTMPSLPHLAHIHHGNVVAWAEFCLDEADAAGSVSLERAAIIETISEALKLIGYSWPLPSELVERLDRYVDTHRLRLASASVLGGLDDFGHVFGTVGQ
;
A
#
# COMPACT_ATOMS: atom_id res chain seq x y z
N MET A 1 -19.62 38.04 -43.03
CA MET A 1 -19.53 39.51 -42.95
C MET A 1 -20.86 39.99 -42.35
N ILE A 2 -20.83 40.55 -41.12
CA ILE A 2 -21.95 41.07 -40.26
C ILE A 2 -23.04 40.01 -39.86
N PRO A 3 -23.91 40.24 -38.84
CA PRO A 3 -23.75 39.87 -37.40
C PRO A 3 -24.91 39.00 -36.85
N ALA A 4 -24.90 38.65 -35.55
CA ALA A 4 -26.11 38.72 -34.71
C ALA A 4 -25.80 38.69 -33.19
N VAL A 5 -26.56 39.52 -32.48
CA VAL A 5 -26.52 39.92 -31.07
C VAL A 5 -27.56 39.09 -30.26
N ILE A 6 -27.12 38.50 -29.12
CA ILE A 6 -27.71 38.46 -27.73
C ILE A 6 -29.24 38.17 -27.58
N PRO A 7 -29.76 37.29 -26.67
CA PRO A 7 -29.71 37.59 -25.22
C PRO A 7 -29.67 36.43 -24.19
N GLY A 8 -29.12 36.79 -23.01
CA GLY A 8 -29.13 35.96 -21.79
C GLY A 8 -30.41 36.10 -20.95
N PRO A 9 -30.58 35.30 -19.90
CA PRO A 9 -31.71 35.39 -19.00
C PRO A 9 -31.41 36.13 -17.69
N LYS A 10 -32.48 36.74 -17.19
CA LYS A 10 -32.58 37.73 -16.12
C LYS A 10 -32.63 37.12 -14.73
N SER A 11 -32.03 37.85 -13.79
CA SER A 11 -32.25 37.80 -12.35
C SER A 11 -33.71 38.08 -11.97
N VAL A 12 -34.28 37.27 -11.07
CA VAL A 12 -35.52 37.55 -10.33
C VAL A 12 -35.40 37.02 -8.90
N ALA A 13 -35.47 37.94 -7.94
CA ALA A 13 -35.97 37.81 -6.57
C ALA A 13 -36.61 39.18 -6.22
N PRO A 14 -37.48 39.35 -5.20
CA PRO A 14 -37.81 38.46 -4.08
C PRO A 14 -39.33 38.31 -3.83
N THR A 15 -39.75 37.45 -2.89
CA THR A 15 -41.08 37.56 -2.26
C THR A 15 -40.98 37.19 -0.78
N THR A 16 -41.32 38.17 0.04
CA THR A 16 -41.52 38.12 1.48
C THR A 16 -42.88 37.49 1.80
N ALA A 17 -42.94 36.64 2.82
CA ALA A 17 -44.17 36.37 3.56
C ALA A 17 -43.82 36.13 5.03
N SER A 18 -44.32 37.05 5.86
CA SER A 18 -44.41 36.98 7.32
C SER A 18 -45.66 36.19 7.70
N HIS A 19 -45.57 35.31 8.71
CA HIS A 19 -46.71 34.98 9.57
C HIS A 19 -46.20 34.57 10.96
N SER A 20 -46.64 35.33 11.96
CA SER A 20 -46.57 35.04 13.39
C SER A 20 -47.93 34.53 13.88
N ALA A 21 -47.92 33.55 14.79
CA ALA A 21 -48.88 33.25 15.89
C ALA A 21 -48.64 31.78 16.29
N SER A 22 -48.10 31.49 17.48
CA SER A 22 -48.82 31.34 18.76
C SER A 22 -49.85 30.21 18.71
N GLU A 23 -49.52 29.07 19.34
CA GLU A 23 -50.44 28.26 20.15
C GLU A 23 -49.63 27.18 20.92
N GLU A 24 -49.67 27.27 22.26
CA GLU A 24 -49.43 26.16 23.18
C GLU A 24 -50.52 25.08 22.98
N PRO A 25 -50.29 23.81 23.37
CA PRO A 25 -50.81 23.42 24.68
C PRO A 25 -50.00 22.36 25.46
N GLU A 26 -50.11 22.48 26.79
CA GLU A 26 -50.40 21.42 27.76
C GLU A 26 -49.44 20.22 27.91
N ASN A 27 -48.49 20.39 28.83
CA ASN A 27 -48.44 19.72 30.13
C ASN A 27 -49.11 18.31 30.25
N HIS A 28 -48.32 17.25 30.07
CA HIS A 28 -48.55 15.98 30.75
C HIS A 28 -47.26 15.49 31.41
N SER A 29 -47.22 15.70 32.73
CA SER A 29 -46.40 14.98 33.69
C SER A 29 -46.77 13.49 33.71
N SER A 30 -45.78 12.62 33.60
CA SER A 30 -45.85 11.24 34.08
C SER A 30 -44.46 10.80 34.48
N ASP A 31 -44.30 10.68 35.79
CA ASP A 31 -43.15 10.14 36.48
C ASP A 31 -42.84 8.71 36.03
N SER A 32 -41.57 8.47 35.69
CA SER A 32 -40.98 7.14 35.86
C SER A 32 -39.46 7.25 36.05
N ALA A 33 -39.11 7.38 37.33
CA ALA A 33 -38.00 6.73 38.02
C ALA A 33 -36.72 6.40 37.23
N SER A 34 -35.69 7.19 37.53
CA SER A 34 -34.34 6.73 37.92
C SER A 34 -33.71 5.58 37.14
N ASN A 35 -32.86 5.94 36.18
CA ASN A 35 -31.57 5.26 35.98
C ASN A 35 -30.57 6.28 35.43
N SER A 36 -30.05 7.11 36.34
CA SER A 36 -28.86 7.93 36.09
C SER A 36 -27.65 7.00 35.91
N SER A 37 -27.46 6.53 34.69
CA SER A 37 -26.16 6.04 34.22
C SER A 37 -25.19 7.22 34.30
N SER A 38 -24.44 7.26 35.40
CA SER A 38 -23.32 8.17 35.57
C SER A 38 -22.32 7.90 34.45
N LEU A 39 -22.27 8.81 33.47
CA LEU A 39 -21.13 8.96 32.59
C LEU A 39 -19.85 8.94 33.45
N PRO A 40 -18.83 8.12 33.11
CA PRO A 40 -17.57 8.18 33.81
C PRO A 40 -17.03 9.61 33.69
N PRO A 41 -16.38 10.14 34.73
CA PRO A 41 -15.82 11.49 34.69
C PRO A 41 -14.88 11.57 33.49
N ARG A 42 -15.11 12.55 32.60
CA ARG A 42 -14.14 13.00 31.60
C ARG A 42 -12.93 13.53 32.36
N GLY A 43 -12.05 12.63 32.78
CA GLY A 43 -10.70 13.00 33.17
C GLY A 43 -10.08 13.70 31.98
N SER A 44 -9.58 14.91 32.18
CA SER A 44 -8.70 15.58 31.22
C SER A 44 -7.70 14.55 30.69
N PRO A 45 -7.55 14.38 29.37
CA PRO A 45 -6.58 13.41 28.86
C PRO A 45 -5.22 13.81 29.42
N ARG A 46 -4.62 12.93 30.22
CA ARG A 46 -3.22 13.09 30.63
C ARG A 46 -2.43 13.17 29.33
N TYR A 47 -1.75 14.29 29.12
CA TYR A 47 -0.82 14.45 28.00
C TYR A 47 0.13 13.26 28.00
N LEU A 48 0.26 12.57 26.87
CA LEU A 48 1.27 11.56 26.70
C LEU A 48 2.61 12.29 26.58
N GLU A 49 3.25 12.52 27.72
CA GLU A 49 4.54 13.20 27.77
C GLU A 49 5.63 12.23 27.32
N LEU A 50 6.24 12.51 26.17
CA LEU A 50 7.36 11.75 25.63
C LEU A 50 8.66 12.31 26.16
N SER A 51 9.53 11.44 26.71
CA SER A 51 10.85 11.88 27.15
C SER A 51 11.71 12.30 25.95
N PRO A 52 12.61 13.27 26.11
CA PRO A 52 13.54 13.70 25.05
C PRO A 52 14.29 12.54 24.37
N GLU A 53 14.74 11.56 25.14
CA GLU A 53 15.48 10.38 24.67
C GLU A 53 14.60 9.50 23.78
N LEU A 54 13.33 9.33 24.18
CA LEU A 54 12.38 8.57 23.39
C LEU A 54 12.05 9.28 22.08
N VAL A 55 11.89 10.60 22.09
CA VAL A 55 11.67 11.40 20.87
C VAL A 55 12.85 11.27 19.91
N HIS A 56 14.08 11.42 20.42
CA HIS A 56 15.30 11.22 19.63
C HIS A 56 15.32 9.82 19.00
N HIS A 57 15.07 8.77 19.80
CA HIS A 57 15.02 7.38 19.31
C HIS A 57 13.95 7.16 18.23
N LEU A 58 12.75 7.71 18.43
CA LEU A 58 11.67 7.61 17.45
C LEU A 58 11.99 8.37 16.16
N PHE A 59 12.67 9.52 16.26
CA PHE A 59 13.14 10.24 15.08
C PHE A 59 14.22 9.46 14.32
N GLU A 60 15.15 8.82 15.02
CA GLU A 60 16.14 7.94 14.38
C GLU A 60 15.46 6.75 13.69
N CYS A 61 14.47 6.12 14.33
CA CYS A 61 13.65 5.09 13.69
C CYS A 61 12.96 5.63 12.42
N PHE A 62 12.46 6.86 12.46
CA PHE A 62 11.76 7.47 11.33
C PHE A 62 12.62 7.54 10.06
N THR A 63 13.93 7.76 10.20
CA THR A 63 14.87 7.81 9.05
C THR A 63 14.91 6.54 8.23
N HIS A 64 14.46 5.42 8.80
CA HIS A 64 14.35 4.14 8.10
C HIS A 64 13.01 3.94 7.38
N LEU A 65 12.03 4.83 7.59
CA LEU A 65 10.72 4.77 6.98
C LEU A 65 10.68 5.54 5.66
N LEU A 66 9.83 5.10 4.73
CA LEU A 66 9.65 5.77 3.43
C LEU A 66 9.25 7.24 3.59
N GLY A 67 8.47 7.55 4.62
CA GLY A 67 8.02 8.93 4.91
C GLY A 67 9.17 9.92 5.10
N PHE A 68 10.37 9.46 5.48
CA PHE A 68 11.55 10.32 5.60
C PHE A 68 12.01 10.87 4.24
N ASN A 69 11.75 10.15 3.15
CA ASN A 69 12.10 10.56 1.78
C ASN A 69 10.97 11.37 1.11
N HIS A 70 9.97 11.83 1.87
CA HIS A 70 8.88 12.61 1.32
C HIS A 70 9.39 13.97 0.79
N PRO A 71 9.09 14.38 -0.46
CA PRO A 71 9.68 15.58 -1.05
C PRO A 71 9.42 16.89 -0.30
N MET A 72 8.27 16.99 0.39
CA MET A 72 7.93 18.17 1.21
C MET A 72 8.46 18.10 2.64
N LEU A 73 9.01 16.95 3.06
CA LEU A 73 9.53 16.84 4.41
C LEU A 73 10.94 17.44 4.47
N ARG A 74 11.07 18.50 5.27
CA ARG A 74 12.37 19.12 5.58
C ARG A 74 13.02 18.43 6.77
N GLY A 75 13.40 17.16 6.59
CA GLY A 75 13.87 16.27 7.66
C GLY A 75 15.05 16.82 8.46
N ASP A 76 16.05 17.40 7.78
CA ASP A 76 17.23 17.99 8.42
C ASP A 76 16.87 19.22 9.27
N VAL A 77 16.01 20.09 8.74
CA VAL A 77 15.53 21.29 9.46
C VAL A 77 14.75 20.90 10.70
N LEU A 78 13.90 19.87 10.60
CA LEU A 78 13.16 19.34 11.74
C LEU A 78 14.10 18.75 12.80
N ARG A 79 15.12 17.99 12.38
CA ARG A 79 16.16 17.44 13.26
C ARG A 79 16.90 18.55 14.00
N ASP A 80 17.33 19.60 13.30
CA ASP A 80 18.06 20.72 13.87
C ASP A 80 17.18 21.49 14.88
N THR A 81 15.91 21.70 14.53
CA THR A 81 14.94 22.37 15.40
C THR A 81 14.67 21.56 16.67
N LEU A 82 14.46 20.24 16.54
CA LEU A 82 14.30 19.34 17.69
C LEU A 82 15.55 19.34 18.57
N SER A 83 16.73 19.21 17.97
CA SER A 83 18.01 19.20 18.69
C SER A 83 18.24 20.50 19.46
N SER A 84 17.92 21.65 18.84
CA SER A 84 18.03 22.98 19.46
C SER A 84 17.07 23.15 20.64
N ASN A 85 15.94 22.46 20.64
CA ASN A 85 14.97 22.42 21.73
C ASN A 85 15.18 21.21 22.66
N SER A 86 16.37 20.61 22.67
CA SER A 86 16.69 19.44 23.51
C SER A 86 15.66 18.30 23.37
N TRP A 87 15.14 18.09 22.16
CA TRP A 87 14.14 17.09 21.80
C TRP A 87 12.78 17.21 22.53
N GLN A 88 12.49 18.39 23.09
CA GLN A 88 11.22 18.67 23.75
C GLN A 88 10.18 19.15 22.74
N ILE A 89 9.31 18.23 22.29
CA ILE A 89 8.28 18.49 21.26
C ILE A 89 7.34 19.65 21.65
N HIS A 90 7.07 19.85 22.95
CA HIS A 90 6.16 20.89 23.40
C HIS A 90 6.68 22.32 23.21
N LEU A 91 7.98 22.49 22.94
CA LEU A 91 8.61 23.78 22.64
C LEU A 91 8.55 24.14 21.15
N LEU A 92 8.10 23.22 20.29
CA LEU A 92 7.99 23.46 18.86
C LEU A 92 6.79 24.36 18.52
N PRO A 93 6.84 25.08 17.39
CA PRO A 93 5.66 25.73 16.80
C PRO A 93 4.50 24.75 16.61
N PRO A 94 3.24 25.20 16.64
CA PRO A 94 2.07 24.31 16.63
C PRO A 94 2.05 23.29 15.49
N GLN A 95 2.34 23.69 14.26
CA GLN A 95 2.33 22.81 13.08
C GLN A 95 3.46 21.77 13.15
N LEU A 96 4.68 22.21 13.46
CA LEU A 96 5.84 21.32 13.67
C LEU A 96 5.63 20.35 14.85
N LYS A 97 4.91 20.79 15.88
CA LYS A 97 4.51 19.92 16.99
C LYS A 97 3.61 18.78 16.50
N VAL A 98 2.60 19.06 15.66
CA VAL A 98 1.76 17.99 15.07
C VAL A 98 2.60 17.05 14.23
N LEU A 99 3.46 17.59 13.37
CA LEU A 99 4.35 16.79 12.52
C LEU A 99 5.25 15.87 13.34
N ALA A 100 5.89 16.40 14.39
CA ALA A 100 6.75 15.62 15.29
C ALA A 100 5.98 14.49 15.99
N HIS A 101 4.73 14.73 16.41
CA HIS A 101 3.88 13.68 16.98
C HIS A 101 3.46 12.64 15.93
N CYS A 102 3.18 13.03 14.68
CA CYS A 102 2.91 12.09 13.59
C CYS A 102 4.11 11.19 13.31
N ILE A 103 5.32 11.77 13.27
CA ILE A 103 6.58 11.03 13.13
C ILE A 103 6.75 10.06 14.30
N CYS A 104 6.57 10.51 15.54
CA CYS A 104 6.69 9.65 16.72
C CYS A 104 5.70 8.47 16.66
N ALA A 105 4.45 8.73 16.26
CA ALA A 105 3.43 7.70 16.11
C ALA A 105 3.78 6.69 15.02
N LEU A 106 4.21 7.14 13.83
CA LEU A 106 4.64 6.26 12.74
C LEU A 106 5.87 5.44 13.15
N SER A 107 6.89 6.07 13.71
CA SER A 107 8.12 5.40 14.14
C SER A 107 7.93 4.41 15.26
N ALA A 108 6.89 4.58 16.08
CA ALA A 108 6.58 3.62 17.11
C ALA A 108 6.42 2.22 16.51
N SER A 109 5.84 2.07 15.31
CA SER A 109 5.64 0.76 14.66
C SER A 109 6.94 0.03 14.30
N ILE A 110 8.11 0.65 14.33
CA ILE A 110 9.38 -0.07 14.16
C ILE A 110 10.32 0.06 15.37
N SER A 111 9.96 0.91 16.33
CA SER A 111 10.76 1.17 17.52
C SER A 111 11.11 -0.10 18.29
N PHE A 112 12.39 -0.24 18.64
CA PHE A 112 12.89 -1.28 19.54
C PHE A 112 13.04 -0.80 21.00
N ASP A 113 12.53 0.39 21.34
CA ASP A 113 12.60 0.89 22.71
C ASP A 113 11.56 0.24 23.63
N HIS A 114 11.96 0.04 24.90
CA HIS A 114 11.15 -0.61 25.92
C HIS A 114 9.86 0.15 26.28
N ALA A 115 9.86 1.48 26.20
CA ALA A 115 8.68 2.30 26.46
C ALA A 115 7.61 2.12 25.38
N ILE A 116 8.02 1.68 24.18
CA ILE A 116 7.12 1.45 23.04
C ILE A 116 6.69 -0.01 22.94
N ILE A 117 7.63 -0.96 23.00
CA ILE A 117 7.30 -2.39 22.91
C ILE A 117 6.61 -2.88 24.19
N GLY A 118 6.96 -2.35 25.36
CA GLY A 118 6.52 -2.86 26.65
C GLY A 118 7.37 -4.05 27.14
N PRO A 119 6.94 -4.72 28.23
CA PRO A 119 7.75 -5.69 28.97
C PRO A 119 8.05 -6.97 28.17
N GLY A 120 9.29 -7.47 28.23
CA GLY A 120 9.73 -8.71 27.57
C GLY A 120 11.04 -8.51 26.78
N PRO A 121 11.50 -9.53 26.02
CA PRO A 121 12.68 -9.40 25.17
C PRO A 121 12.50 -8.27 24.15
N LYS A 122 13.60 -7.62 23.78
CA LYS A 122 13.65 -6.55 22.78
C LYS A 122 14.88 -6.70 21.87
N PRO A 123 14.79 -6.31 20.59
CA PRO A 123 15.97 -6.16 19.74
C PRO A 123 16.92 -5.09 20.29
N SER A 124 18.21 -5.26 20.04
CA SER A 124 19.22 -4.24 20.34
C SER A 124 19.26 -3.12 19.30
N SER A 125 18.86 -3.41 18.06
CA SER A 125 18.78 -2.47 16.93
C SER A 125 17.88 -3.03 15.84
N LEU A 126 17.50 -2.23 14.85
CA LEU A 126 16.80 -2.70 13.63
C LEU A 126 17.63 -3.65 12.76
N SER A 127 18.94 -3.74 13.01
CA SER A 127 19.87 -4.64 12.32
C SER A 127 20.19 -5.89 13.14
N ASP A 128 19.48 -6.12 14.26
CA ASP A 128 19.73 -7.24 15.16
C ASP A 128 19.38 -8.59 14.51
N ARG A 129 20.41 -9.27 14.00
CA ARG A 129 20.27 -10.54 13.29
C ARG A 129 19.84 -11.70 14.19
N SER A 130 19.94 -11.57 15.50
CA SER A 130 19.46 -12.61 16.42
C SER A 130 17.94 -12.64 16.48
N VAL A 131 17.29 -11.49 16.25
CA VAL A 131 15.83 -11.35 16.25
C VAL A 131 15.27 -11.37 14.83
N PHE A 132 15.85 -10.58 13.92
CA PHE A 132 15.37 -10.42 12.55
C PHE A 132 15.93 -11.51 11.63
N THR A 133 15.50 -12.75 11.86
CA THR A 133 15.77 -13.89 10.96
C THR A 133 14.57 -14.17 10.07
N ARG A 134 14.81 -14.70 8.86
CA ARG A 134 13.76 -14.85 7.83
C ARG A 134 12.57 -15.73 8.26
N CYS A 135 12.78 -16.66 9.17
CA CYS A 135 11.73 -17.56 9.68
C CYS A 135 11.25 -17.18 11.09
N ALA A 136 11.65 -16.00 11.62
CA ALA A 136 11.21 -15.56 12.93
C ALA A 136 9.73 -15.15 12.91
N ASP A 137 8.99 -15.65 13.89
CA ASP A 137 7.66 -15.13 14.19
C ASP A 137 7.77 -13.92 15.12
N LEU A 138 7.57 -12.72 14.55
CA LEU A 138 7.72 -11.46 15.28
C LEU A 138 6.37 -10.85 15.67
N ARG A 139 5.25 -11.55 15.47
CA ARG A 139 3.89 -11.05 15.72
C ARG A 139 3.68 -10.59 17.17
N GLU A 140 4.34 -11.23 18.13
CA GLU A 140 4.24 -10.85 19.55
C GLU A 140 4.70 -9.41 19.81
N TYR A 141 5.74 -8.94 19.10
CA TYR A 141 6.22 -7.56 19.22
C TYR A 141 5.15 -6.54 18.81
N GLY A 142 4.49 -6.78 17.68
CA GLY A 142 3.40 -5.93 17.20
C GLY A 142 2.21 -5.91 18.15
N VAL A 143 1.86 -7.07 18.74
CA VAL A 143 0.79 -7.17 19.76
C VAL A 143 1.15 -6.36 21.02
N ARG A 144 2.36 -6.55 21.57
CA ARG A 144 2.80 -5.87 22.79
C ARG A 144 2.88 -4.35 22.63
N ARG A 145 3.33 -3.88 21.46
CA ARG A 145 3.44 -2.44 21.13
C ARG A 145 2.09 -1.75 20.89
N LYS A 146 1.09 -2.49 20.42
CA LYS A 146 -0.21 -1.98 19.96
C LYS A 146 -0.85 -0.92 20.90
N PRO A 147 -0.86 -1.07 22.24
CA PRO A 147 -1.43 -0.06 23.12
C PRO A 147 -0.72 1.29 23.04
N MET A 148 0.62 1.30 23.09
CA MET A 148 1.40 2.54 23.03
C MET A 148 1.30 3.20 21.66
N TYR A 149 1.39 2.39 20.58
CA TYR A 149 1.19 2.88 19.22
C TYR A 149 -0.18 3.57 19.07
N ARG A 150 -1.26 2.96 19.57
CA ARG A 150 -2.61 3.57 19.53
C ARG A 150 -2.71 4.86 20.33
N ALA A 151 -2.06 4.94 21.49
CA ALA A 151 -2.02 6.16 22.29
C ALA A 151 -1.33 7.31 21.55
N LEU A 152 -0.18 7.04 20.92
CA LEU A 152 0.54 8.00 20.08
C LEU A 152 -0.30 8.46 18.88
N CYS A 153 -0.97 7.53 18.20
CA CYS A 153 -1.88 7.86 17.09
C CYS A 153 -3.03 8.76 17.54
N ALA A 154 -3.66 8.44 18.67
CA ALA A 154 -4.76 9.24 19.21
C ALA A 154 -4.30 10.65 19.58
N GLU A 155 -3.10 10.79 20.13
CA GLU A 155 -2.53 12.09 20.47
C GLU A 155 -2.19 12.92 19.22
N ALA A 156 -1.60 12.30 18.19
CA ALA A 156 -1.32 12.98 16.93
C ALA A 156 -2.62 13.49 16.27
N LEU A 157 -3.68 12.66 16.24
CA LEU A 157 -4.99 13.05 15.71
C LEU A 157 -5.63 14.18 16.52
N ARG A 158 -5.54 14.12 17.86
CA ARG A 158 -6.05 15.17 18.74
C ARG A 158 -5.37 16.51 18.46
N LEU A 159 -4.03 16.52 18.42
CA LEU A 159 -3.25 17.72 18.14
C LEU A 159 -3.51 18.26 16.72
N ALA A 160 -3.63 17.39 15.73
CA ALA A 160 -3.98 17.77 14.37
C ALA A 160 -5.34 18.51 14.30
N SER A 161 -6.32 18.01 15.06
CA SER A 161 -7.63 18.65 15.17
C SER A 161 -7.58 20.00 15.89
N GLU A 162 -6.75 20.13 16.93
CA GLU A 162 -6.64 21.37 17.72
C GLU A 162 -5.89 22.48 16.97
N VAL A 163 -4.82 22.13 16.27
CA VAL A 163 -4.03 23.08 15.47
C VAL A 163 -4.74 23.43 14.16
N GLY A 164 -5.64 22.58 13.68
CA GLY A 164 -6.38 22.82 12.44
C GLY A 164 -5.54 22.55 11.20
N VAL A 165 -4.74 21.47 11.20
CA VAL A 165 -3.84 21.13 10.06
C VAL A 165 -4.58 20.91 8.74
N LEU A 166 -5.89 20.69 8.79
CA LEU A 166 -6.72 20.55 7.60
C LEU A 166 -7.06 21.89 6.94
N LEU A 167 -6.92 23.02 7.64
CA LEU A 167 -7.50 24.29 7.21
C LEU A 167 -6.49 25.19 6.47
N GLU A 168 -5.23 25.17 6.89
CA GLU A 168 -4.20 26.07 6.37
C GLU A 168 -3.16 25.29 5.53
N PRO A 169 -3.03 25.57 4.22
CA PRO A 169 -2.00 24.97 3.39
C PRO A 169 -0.60 25.42 3.81
N SER A 170 0.23 24.46 4.23
CA SER A 170 1.66 24.64 4.46
C SER A 170 2.37 23.31 4.25
N GLU A 171 3.69 23.32 4.03
CA GLU A 171 4.46 22.08 3.87
C GLU A 171 4.30 21.15 5.08
N ASP A 172 4.41 21.69 6.29
CA ASP A 172 4.26 20.94 7.54
C ASP A 172 2.86 20.34 7.68
N ASN A 173 1.81 21.09 7.32
CA ASN A 173 0.43 20.61 7.39
C ASN A 173 0.15 19.57 6.30
N ALA A 174 0.69 19.73 5.08
CA ALA A 174 0.59 18.75 4.01
C ALA A 174 1.23 17.43 4.42
N VAL A 175 2.48 17.47 4.90
CA VAL A 175 3.19 16.28 5.35
C VAL A 175 2.50 15.66 6.58
N SER A 176 1.98 16.48 7.50
CA SER A 176 1.18 15.97 8.62
C SER A 176 -0.08 15.24 8.12
N CYS A 177 -0.80 15.77 7.13
CA CYS A 177 -1.95 15.09 6.53
C CYS A 177 -1.55 13.78 5.86
N PHE A 178 -0.44 13.75 5.11
CA PHE A 178 0.10 12.52 4.54
C PHE A 178 0.39 11.47 5.62
N MET A 179 1.06 11.85 6.71
CA MET A 179 1.38 10.93 7.81
C MET A 179 0.14 10.48 8.58
N LEU A 180 -0.82 11.37 8.81
CA LEU A 180 -2.09 11.04 9.45
C LEU A 180 -2.89 10.06 8.59
N GLN A 181 -2.84 10.17 7.26
CA GLN A 181 -3.42 9.16 6.37
C GLN A 181 -2.80 7.78 6.62
N LEU A 182 -1.48 7.68 6.72
CA LEU A 182 -0.79 6.41 7.00
C LEU A 182 -1.19 5.84 8.38
N LEU A 183 -1.42 6.69 9.38
CA LEU A 183 -1.89 6.28 10.71
C LEU A 183 -3.38 5.88 10.71
N ASP A 184 -4.20 6.55 9.91
CA ASP A 184 -5.64 6.32 9.80
C ASP A 184 -5.97 5.10 8.92
N ASN A 185 -5.13 4.74 7.95
CA ASN A 185 -5.24 3.52 7.14
C ASN A 185 -5.28 2.23 7.98
N ALA A 186 -4.85 2.28 9.25
CA ALA A 186 -5.05 1.19 10.21
C ALA A 186 -6.52 1.00 10.65
N ARG A 187 -7.41 1.92 10.27
CA ARG A 187 -8.85 1.91 10.52
C ARG A 187 -9.51 1.71 9.17
N GLU A 188 -10.25 0.62 9.01
CA GLU A 188 -10.90 0.21 7.75
C GLU A 188 -12.07 1.14 7.34
N THR A 189 -11.83 2.45 7.27
CA THR A 189 -12.84 3.44 6.91
C THR A 189 -12.73 3.81 5.45
N ARG A 190 -13.87 3.89 4.75
CA ARG A 190 -13.94 4.39 3.37
C ARG A 190 -13.69 5.90 3.26
N SER A 191 -13.84 6.64 4.36
CA SER A 191 -13.53 8.07 4.41
C SER A 191 -12.03 8.28 4.50
N ARG A 192 -11.49 9.22 3.72
CA ARG A 192 -10.04 9.52 3.63
C ARG A 192 -9.79 11.02 3.72
N PRO A 193 -10.19 11.68 4.83
CA PRO A 193 -10.14 13.13 4.93
C PRO A 193 -8.71 13.66 4.84
N PHE A 194 -7.75 12.95 5.43
CA PHE A 194 -6.35 13.34 5.41
C PHE A 194 -5.71 13.22 4.02
N ALA A 195 -5.99 12.17 3.26
CA ALA A 195 -5.52 12.06 1.87
C ALA A 195 -6.10 13.17 0.97
N VAL A 196 -7.41 13.45 1.09
CA VAL A 196 -8.06 14.53 0.33
C VAL A 196 -7.41 15.87 0.66
N GLN A 197 -7.21 16.15 1.95
CA GLN A 197 -6.66 17.42 2.38
C GLN A 197 -5.17 17.56 2.07
N TYR A 198 -4.41 16.46 2.16
CA TYR A 198 -3.03 16.41 1.72
C TYR A 198 -2.92 16.84 0.25
N LEU A 199 -3.70 16.24 -0.65
CA LEU A 199 -3.68 16.60 -2.07
C LEU A 199 -4.14 18.05 -2.31
N HIS A 200 -5.11 18.55 -1.54
CA HIS A 200 -5.49 19.96 -1.59
C HIS A 200 -4.32 20.88 -1.22
N HIS A 201 -3.65 20.61 -0.09
CA HIS A 201 -2.50 21.40 0.34
C HIS A 201 -1.38 21.37 -0.69
N VAL A 202 -1.08 20.18 -1.25
CA VAL A 202 -0.10 20.03 -2.32
C VAL A 202 -0.46 20.92 -3.51
N ARG A 203 -1.71 20.87 -4.01
CA ARG A 203 -2.15 21.72 -5.14
C ARG A 203 -1.90 23.20 -4.88
N VAL A 204 -2.28 23.71 -3.70
CA VAL A 204 -2.09 25.12 -3.33
C VAL A 204 -0.61 25.48 -3.26
N ILE A 205 0.21 24.62 -2.65
CA ILE A 205 1.64 24.87 -2.48
C ILE A 205 2.38 24.81 -3.83
N CYS A 206 2.01 23.87 -4.70
CA CYS A 206 2.58 23.71 -6.04
C CYS A 206 2.38 24.96 -6.92
N GLU A 207 1.32 25.76 -6.73
CA GLU A 207 1.12 27.00 -7.49
C GLU A 207 2.26 28.01 -7.29
N SER A 208 2.95 27.93 -6.15
CA SER A 208 4.08 28.80 -5.81
C SER A 208 5.44 28.24 -6.22
N TRP A 209 5.51 27.00 -6.72
CA TRP A 209 6.76 26.37 -7.11
C TRP A 209 7.22 26.86 -8.49
N GLU A 210 8.48 27.31 -8.56
CA GLU A 210 9.12 27.60 -9.84
C GLU A 210 9.30 26.29 -10.64
N GLU A 211 9.18 26.36 -11.98
CA GLU A 211 9.23 25.18 -12.87
C GLU A 211 10.55 24.38 -12.70
N GLU A 212 11.64 25.04 -12.30
CA GLU A 212 12.93 24.41 -11.96
C GLU A 212 12.92 23.63 -10.64
N GLN A 213 12.14 24.06 -9.64
CA GLN A 213 11.97 23.37 -8.36
C GLN A 213 11.06 22.14 -8.50
N MET A 214 10.13 22.17 -9.47
CA MET A 214 9.25 21.04 -9.81
C MET A 214 9.94 19.96 -10.68
N GLY A 215 11.06 20.26 -11.33
CA GLY A 215 11.37 19.65 -12.62
C GLY A 215 12.28 18.41 -12.68
N SER A 216 13.13 18.11 -11.69
CA SER A 216 14.06 16.97 -11.87
C SER A 216 14.51 16.24 -10.62
N GLN A 217 14.85 16.94 -9.54
CA GLN A 217 15.49 16.30 -8.38
C GLN A 217 14.52 15.43 -7.57
N ASN A 218 13.26 15.84 -7.46
CA ASN A 218 12.25 15.14 -6.65
C ASN A 218 11.13 14.47 -7.44
N ALA A 219 11.10 14.61 -8.78
CA ALA A 219 10.02 14.10 -9.61
C ALA A 219 9.83 12.58 -9.44
N THR A 220 10.92 11.83 -9.28
CA THR A 220 10.87 10.37 -9.01
C THR A 220 10.22 10.06 -7.67
N HIS A 221 10.60 10.76 -6.61
CA HIS A 221 10.01 10.60 -5.28
C HIS A 221 8.52 10.91 -5.31
N TRP A 222 8.14 12.05 -5.87
CA TRP A 222 6.74 12.42 -6.07
C TRP A 222 5.95 11.36 -6.82
N THR A 223 6.52 10.83 -7.91
CA THR A 223 5.87 9.76 -8.69
C THR A 223 5.67 8.50 -7.83
N ALA A 224 6.63 8.15 -6.98
CA ALA A 224 6.51 7.03 -6.05
C ALA A 224 5.41 7.26 -5.00
N PHE A 225 5.30 8.46 -4.40
CA PHE A 225 4.25 8.75 -3.42
C PHE A 225 2.85 8.77 -4.04
N LEU A 226 2.69 9.33 -5.25
CA LEU A 226 1.43 9.27 -5.98
C LEU A 226 1.06 7.84 -6.37
N LEU A 227 2.06 7.03 -6.73
CA LEU A 227 1.85 5.61 -6.99
C LEU A 227 1.33 4.88 -5.75
N MET A 228 1.96 5.08 -4.59
CA MET A 228 1.55 4.41 -3.35
C MET A 228 0.07 4.66 -3.02
N GLU A 229 -0.36 5.91 -3.14
CA GLU A 229 -1.76 6.33 -3.00
C GLU A 229 -2.70 5.64 -4.01
N ALA A 230 -2.28 5.56 -5.28
CA ALA A 230 -3.07 4.93 -6.34
C ALA A 230 -3.17 3.40 -6.20
N LEU A 231 -2.12 2.74 -5.69
CA LEU A 231 -2.13 1.31 -5.44
C LEU A 231 -2.98 0.95 -4.22
N GLU A 232 -2.87 1.74 -3.14
CA GLU A 232 -3.67 1.53 -1.93
C GLU A 232 -5.16 1.61 -2.25
N THR A 233 -5.57 2.64 -3.00
CA THR A 233 -6.96 2.80 -3.45
C THR A 233 -7.40 1.66 -4.36
N THR A 234 -6.54 1.19 -5.27
CA THR A 234 -6.82 0.04 -6.15
C THR A 234 -7.08 -1.24 -5.36
N LEU A 235 -6.21 -1.56 -4.39
CA LEU A 235 -6.31 -2.79 -3.60
C LEU A 235 -7.55 -2.83 -2.71
N HIS A 236 -7.92 -1.68 -2.13
CA HIS A 236 -9.07 -1.54 -1.24
C HIS A 236 -10.37 -1.11 -1.93
N ARG A 237 -10.37 -1.01 -3.27
CA ARG A 237 -11.53 -0.56 -4.09
C ARG A 237 -12.08 0.80 -3.63
N GLN A 238 -11.19 1.72 -3.29
CA GLN A 238 -11.53 3.08 -2.88
C GLN A 238 -11.41 4.05 -4.06
N PRO A 239 -12.08 5.22 -4.00
CA PRO A 239 -11.93 6.25 -5.03
C PRO A 239 -10.49 6.74 -5.15
N ILE A 240 -9.99 6.82 -6.38
CA ILE A 240 -8.69 7.43 -6.67
C ILE A 240 -8.82 8.94 -6.57
N LEU A 241 -7.99 9.55 -5.72
CA LEU A 241 -8.04 10.99 -5.44
C LEU A 241 -7.15 11.83 -6.38
N ILE A 242 -6.24 11.17 -7.10
CA ILE A 242 -5.24 11.80 -7.95
C ILE A 242 -5.75 11.87 -9.39
N SER A 243 -5.96 13.07 -9.91
CA SER A 243 -6.28 13.29 -11.31
C SER A 243 -5.03 13.27 -12.21
N HIS A 244 -5.23 13.19 -13.52
CA HIS A 244 -4.13 13.33 -14.48
C HIS A 244 -3.46 14.70 -14.36
N HIS A 245 -4.25 15.74 -14.12
CA HIS A 245 -3.73 17.09 -13.95
C HIS A 245 -2.81 17.18 -12.72
N ASP A 246 -3.22 16.60 -11.58
CA ASP A 246 -2.38 16.56 -10.37
C ASP A 246 -1.06 15.85 -10.61
N GLN A 247 -1.12 14.73 -11.34
CA GLN A 247 0.08 13.96 -11.67
C GLN A 247 1.06 14.80 -12.51
N LEU A 248 0.58 15.52 -13.52
CA LEU A 248 1.42 16.40 -14.34
C LEU A 248 1.94 17.62 -13.56
N LEU A 249 1.08 18.20 -12.70
CA LEU A 249 1.45 19.32 -11.84
C LEU A 249 2.61 18.96 -10.91
N ILE A 250 2.55 17.79 -10.28
CA ILE A 250 3.48 17.38 -9.22
C ILE A 250 4.74 16.69 -9.78
N THR A 251 4.59 15.88 -10.83
CA THR A 251 5.69 15.04 -11.36
C THR A 251 6.32 15.60 -12.64
N GLY A 252 5.79 16.71 -13.16
CA GLY A 252 6.23 17.34 -14.40
C GLY A 252 5.64 16.68 -15.65
N ARG A 253 6.29 16.93 -16.79
CA ARG A 253 5.81 16.50 -18.11
C ARG A 253 5.68 14.97 -18.22
N ASP A 254 4.70 14.55 -19.02
CA ASP A 254 4.43 13.15 -19.35
C ASP A 254 5.70 12.47 -19.88
N PRO A 255 6.13 11.34 -19.29
CA PRO A 255 7.24 10.55 -19.82
C PRO A 255 6.93 9.94 -21.19
N LEU A 256 7.93 9.29 -21.78
CA LEU A 256 7.75 8.45 -22.97
C LEU A 256 6.72 7.36 -22.69
N SER A 257 5.81 7.12 -23.65
CA SER A 257 4.87 6.01 -23.59
C SER A 257 5.57 4.68 -23.31
N LEU A 258 4.89 3.73 -22.65
CA LEU A 258 5.45 2.43 -22.30
C LEU A 258 6.13 1.71 -23.48
N GLN A 259 5.52 1.75 -24.66
CA GLN A 259 6.09 1.15 -25.87
C GLN A 259 7.39 1.86 -26.31
N ASN A 260 7.38 3.19 -26.33
CA ASN A 260 8.57 3.97 -26.73
C ASN A 260 9.69 3.86 -25.68
N LEU A 261 9.34 3.80 -24.40
CA LEU A 261 10.27 3.53 -23.31
C LEU A 261 10.93 2.15 -23.47
N LEU A 262 10.14 1.11 -23.75
CA LEU A 262 10.67 -0.23 -23.99
C LEU A 262 11.66 -0.25 -25.16
N VAL A 263 11.31 0.38 -26.28
CA VAL A 263 12.20 0.49 -27.46
C VAL A 263 13.49 1.25 -27.12
N SER A 264 13.37 2.38 -26.40
CA SER A 264 14.51 3.18 -25.96
C SER A 264 15.46 2.37 -25.06
N LEU A 265 14.92 1.65 -24.07
CA LEU A 265 15.70 0.80 -23.17
C LEU A 265 16.38 -0.35 -23.92
N GLN A 266 15.70 -0.97 -24.88
CA GLN A 266 16.29 -2.02 -25.72
C GLN A 266 17.47 -1.49 -26.54
N SER A 267 17.37 -0.26 -27.08
CA SER A 267 18.49 0.39 -27.79
C SER A 267 19.66 0.68 -26.85
N ALA A 268 19.39 1.30 -25.70
CA ALA A 268 20.41 1.63 -24.69
C ALA A 268 21.17 0.38 -24.22
N MET A 269 20.46 -0.72 -23.97
CA MET A 269 21.07 -1.99 -23.58
C MET A 269 21.96 -2.60 -24.68
N ARG A 270 21.58 -2.48 -25.97
CA ARG A 270 22.40 -2.97 -27.09
C ARG A 270 23.68 -2.17 -27.25
N GLU A 271 23.59 -0.85 -27.06
CA GLU A 271 24.72 0.07 -27.19
C GLU A 271 25.69 0.03 -26.00
N ARG A 272 25.35 -0.68 -24.91
CA ARG A 272 26.08 -0.73 -23.62
C ARG A 272 26.43 0.64 -23.03
N LYS A 273 25.76 1.71 -23.47
CA LYS A 273 25.91 3.04 -22.88
C LYS A 273 25.22 3.02 -21.51
N GLU A 274 25.93 3.47 -20.47
CA GLU A 274 25.36 3.80 -19.15
C GLU A 274 24.64 2.66 -18.41
N GLN A 275 25.10 1.40 -18.56
CA GLN A 275 24.48 0.22 -17.94
C GLN A 275 24.06 0.37 -16.45
N PRO A 276 24.86 0.96 -15.53
CA PRO A 276 24.45 1.06 -14.12
C PRO A 276 23.36 2.12 -13.86
N LEU A 277 23.09 3.03 -14.81
CA LEU A 277 22.10 4.10 -14.65
C LEU A 277 20.74 3.79 -15.27
N ILE A 278 20.66 2.78 -16.15
CA ILE A 278 19.43 2.38 -16.85
C ILE A 278 18.23 2.14 -15.90
N PRO A 279 18.39 1.43 -14.76
CA PRO A 279 17.26 1.23 -13.84
C PRO A 279 16.71 2.56 -13.28
N PHE A 280 17.59 3.52 -13.01
CA PHE A 280 17.22 4.81 -12.42
C PHE A 280 16.57 5.77 -13.43
N THR A 281 16.89 5.66 -14.72
CA THR A 281 16.22 6.44 -15.77
C THR A 281 14.84 5.87 -16.11
N ALA A 282 14.64 4.56 -15.94
CA ALA A 282 13.37 3.90 -16.22
C ALA A 282 12.34 4.01 -15.08
N ILE A 283 12.77 4.22 -13.84
CA ILE A 283 11.89 4.12 -12.68
C ILE A 283 10.77 5.17 -12.71
N ARG A 284 11.08 6.46 -12.92
CA ARG A 284 10.06 7.52 -12.95
C ARG A 284 9.01 7.28 -14.05
N PRO A 285 9.38 7.07 -15.33
CA PRO A 285 8.43 6.72 -16.38
C PRO A 285 7.55 5.51 -16.04
N TYR A 286 8.16 4.47 -15.45
CA TYR A 286 7.44 3.26 -15.05
C TYR A 286 6.37 3.57 -13.99
N LEU A 287 6.77 4.18 -12.87
CA LEU A 287 5.86 4.49 -11.76
C LEU A 287 4.75 5.46 -12.21
N PHE A 288 5.07 6.42 -13.08
CA PHE A 288 4.08 7.35 -13.65
C PHE A 288 2.98 6.60 -14.41
N HIS A 289 3.37 5.65 -15.28
CA HIS A 289 2.40 4.87 -16.02
C HIS A 289 1.61 3.90 -15.14
N VAL A 290 2.19 3.38 -14.05
CA VAL A 290 1.42 2.57 -13.11
C VAL A 290 0.35 3.41 -12.40
N THR A 291 0.66 4.63 -11.96
CA THR A 291 -0.34 5.56 -11.40
C THR A 291 -1.45 5.88 -12.39
N ARG A 292 -1.10 6.12 -13.67
CA ARG A 292 -2.07 6.31 -14.75
C ARG A 292 -2.97 5.08 -14.91
N LEU A 293 -2.38 3.90 -14.97
CA LEU A 293 -3.13 2.65 -15.12
C LEU A 293 -4.03 2.37 -13.92
N ALA A 294 -3.60 2.65 -12.69
CA ALA A 294 -4.47 2.55 -11.52
C ALA A 294 -5.74 3.42 -11.70
N ARG A 295 -5.59 4.67 -12.16
CA ARG A 295 -6.69 5.56 -12.50
C ARG A 295 -7.59 4.98 -13.59
N ASP A 296 -7.00 4.55 -14.71
CA ASP A 296 -7.74 3.96 -15.84
C ASP A 296 -8.51 2.70 -15.41
N LEU A 297 -7.93 1.86 -14.53
CA LEU A 297 -8.56 0.68 -13.95
C LEU A 297 -9.76 1.05 -13.09
N TYR A 298 -9.68 2.11 -12.29
CA TYR A 298 -10.81 2.59 -11.50
C TYR A 298 -11.90 3.20 -12.38
N GLU A 299 -11.54 4.14 -13.26
CA GLU A 299 -12.51 4.89 -14.06
C GLU A 299 -13.29 4.00 -15.04
N ASN A 300 -12.61 3.02 -15.66
CA ASN A 300 -13.18 2.25 -16.77
C ASN A 300 -13.60 0.82 -16.41
N ILE A 301 -13.09 0.23 -15.32
CA ILE A 301 -13.26 -1.22 -15.05
C ILE A 301 -13.84 -1.49 -13.65
N THR A 302 -13.18 -1.00 -12.60
CA THR A 302 -13.41 -1.43 -11.20
C THR A 302 -14.20 -0.43 -10.35
N GLY A 303 -14.31 0.83 -10.78
CA GLY A 303 -14.99 1.88 -10.03
C GLY A 303 -16.51 1.77 -10.08
N ASP A 304 -17.18 2.47 -9.17
CA ASP A 304 -18.62 2.39 -8.99
C ASP A 304 -19.41 2.77 -10.25
N PHE A 305 -18.90 3.72 -11.05
CA PHE A 305 -19.52 4.09 -12.33
C PHE A 305 -19.35 2.96 -13.36
N ALA A 306 -18.13 2.48 -13.58
CA ALA A 306 -17.85 1.38 -14.52
C ALA A 306 -18.65 0.11 -14.18
N ARG A 307 -18.85 -0.19 -12.89
CA ARG A 307 -19.65 -1.32 -12.42
C ARG A 307 -21.12 -1.28 -12.81
N ARG A 308 -21.68 -0.09 -13.00
CA ARG A 308 -23.07 0.09 -13.41
C ARG A 308 -23.28 -0.07 -14.91
N HIS A 309 -22.20 -0.22 -15.67
CA HIS A 309 -22.23 -0.36 -17.12
C HIS A 309 -21.74 -1.75 -17.55
N PRO A 310 -22.10 -2.19 -18.78
CA PRO A 310 -21.49 -3.38 -19.37
C PRO A 310 -19.97 -3.30 -19.38
N LEU A 311 -19.32 -4.46 -19.34
CA LEU A 311 -17.86 -4.54 -19.34
C LEU A 311 -17.29 -3.99 -20.65
N ASP A 312 -16.38 -3.02 -20.57
CA ASP A 312 -15.65 -2.53 -21.72
C ASP A 312 -14.43 -3.43 -22.00
N GLU A 313 -14.62 -4.37 -22.92
CA GLU A 313 -13.59 -5.32 -23.35
C GLU A 313 -12.39 -4.62 -24.01
N GLY A 314 -12.60 -3.47 -24.67
CA GLY A 314 -11.54 -2.68 -25.29
C GLY A 314 -10.59 -2.10 -24.24
N SER A 315 -11.16 -1.44 -23.23
CA SER A 315 -10.41 -0.92 -22.08
C SER A 315 -9.60 -2.02 -21.38
N ILE A 316 -10.17 -3.23 -21.22
CA ILE A 316 -9.44 -4.36 -20.60
C ILE A 316 -8.29 -4.83 -21.47
N ALA A 317 -8.49 -4.96 -22.78
CA ALA A 317 -7.43 -5.38 -23.70
C ALA A 317 -6.25 -4.39 -23.71
N GLU A 318 -6.54 -3.08 -23.72
CA GLU A 318 -5.54 -2.02 -23.62
C GLU A 318 -4.80 -2.04 -22.27
N PHE A 319 -5.54 -2.30 -21.19
CA PHE A 319 -4.97 -2.42 -19.85
C PHE A 319 -4.03 -3.63 -19.73
N ILE A 320 -4.45 -4.81 -20.21
CA ILE A 320 -3.62 -6.03 -20.26
C ILE A 320 -2.37 -5.80 -21.11
N SER A 321 -2.52 -5.17 -22.28
CA SER A 321 -1.39 -4.80 -23.13
C SER A 321 -0.40 -3.91 -22.36
N SER A 322 -0.88 -2.89 -21.65
CA SER A 322 -0.04 -2.01 -20.84
C SER A 322 0.68 -2.75 -19.70
N LEU A 323 0.00 -3.69 -19.03
CA LEU A 323 0.61 -4.55 -18.01
C LEU A 323 1.72 -5.45 -18.57
N ASN A 324 1.58 -5.94 -19.81
CA ASN A 324 2.62 -6.72 -20.49
C ASN A 324 3.84 -5.86 -20.85
N HIS A 325 3.64 -4.59 -21.25
CA HIS A 325 4.74 -3.66 -21.44
C HIS A 325 5.49 -3.39 -20.13
N LEU A 326 4.76 -3.16 -19.02
CA LEU A 326 5.37 -3.00 -17.70
C LEU A 326 6.17 -4.24 -17.29
N HIS A 327 5.64 -5.45 -17.49
CA HIS A 327 6.39 -6.67 -17.24
C HIS A 327 7.66 -6.73 -18.10
N SER A 328 7.54 -6.48 -19.40
CA SER A 328 8.67 -6.51 -20.34
C SER A 328 9.77 -5.51 -19.96
N ILE A 329 9.40 -4.29 -19.55
CA ILE A 329 10.36 -3.27 -19.09
C ILE A 329 11.09 -3.76 -17.84
N ARG A 330 10.36 -4.26 -16.84
CA ARG A 330 10.97 -4.78 -15.60
C ARG A 330 11.90 -5.95 -15.90
N SER A 331 11.45 -6.92 -16.69
CA SER A 331 12.22 -8.11 -17.07
C SER A 331 13.48 -7.73 -17.85
N LEU A 332 13.38 -6.76 -18.76
CA LEU A 332 14.52 -6.23 -19.50
C LEU A 332 15.60 -5.64 -18.56
N ILE A 333 15.18 -4.91 -17.53
CA ILE A 333 16.08 -4.25 -16.58
C ILE A 333 16.68 -5.25 -15.59
N PHE A 334 15.87 -6.12 -14.98
CA PHE A 334 16.28 -6.89 -13.79
C PHE A 334 16.52 -8.39 -14.03
N ASP A 335 15.97 -9.04 -15.07
CA ASP A 335 16.16 -10.50 -15.25
C ASP A 335 17.55 -10.84 -15.80
N ARG A 336 18.21 -9.91 -16.49
CA ARG A 336 19.60 -10.07 -16.94
C ARG A 336 20.62 -9.84 -15.84
N GLU A 337 20.18 -9.22 -14.76
CA GLU A 337 20.99 -8.79 -13.64
C GLU A 337 20.98 -9.83 -12.51
N ASP A 338 20.03 -10.76 -12.48
CA ASP A 338 19.84 -11.73 -11.40
C ASP A 338 21.05 -12.67 -11.13
N GLU A 339 22.04 -12.76 -12.02
CA GLU A 339 23.33 -13.45 -11.74
C GLU A 339 24.38 -12.56 -11.06
N ASN A 340 24.37 -11.24 -11.27
CA ASN A 340 25.39 -10.32 -10.74
C ASN A 340 25.00 -9.65 -9.41
N TYR A 341 23.71 -9.54 -9.10
CA TYR A 341 23.22 -8.89 -7.87
C TYR A 341 22.84 -9.89 -6.76
N ARG A 342 23.05 -11.19 -7.00
CA ARG A 342 22.93 -12.30 -6.04
C ARG A 342 24.14 -12.48 -5.12
N VAL A 343 25.08 -11.54 -5.10
CA VAL A 343 25.98 -11.44 -3.95
C VAL A 343 25.11 -11.00 -2.80
N ASP A 344 24.87 -11.90 -1.85
CA ASP A 344 24.36 -11.61 -0.51
C ASP A 344 24.78 -10.18 -0.14
N SER A 345 23.82 -9.25 -0.08
CA SER A 345 24.08 -7.82 0.16
C SER A 345 24.87 -7.58 1.46
N LEU A 346 24.92 -8.62 2.29
CA LEU A 346 25.68 -8.78 3.52
C LEU A 346 27.20 -8.94 3.33
N PHE A 347 27.70 -9.37 2.16
CA PHE A 347 29.14 -9.63 1.90
C PHE A 347 29.80 -8.64 0.93
N CYS A 348 29.09 -7.58 0.49
CA CYS A 348 29.71 -6.53 -0.32
C CYS A 348 30.67 -5.68 0.55
N PRO A 349 31.99 -5.61 0.26
CA PRO A 349 32.97 -4.97 1.14
C PRO A 349 32.89 -3.43 1.19
N SER A 350 32.30 -2.81 0.17
CA SER A 350 32.24 -1.34 0.07
C SER A 350 30.83 -0.82 0.37
N ALA A 351 30.72 0.11 1.32
CA ALA A 351 29.47 0.77 1.70
C ALA A 351 28.72 1.40 0.50
N GLN A 352 29.46 1.96 -0.47
CA GLN A 352 28.90 2.58 -1.66
C GLN A 352 28.20 1.57 -2.59
N LYS A 353 28.83 0.41 -2.86
CA LYS A 353 28.20 -0.66 -3.67
C LYS A 353 26.99 -1.27 -2.96
N ARG A 354 27.05 -1.38 -1.63
CA ARG A 354 25.91 -1.84 -0.82
C ARG A 354 24.71 -0.89 -0.94
N GLY A 355 24.94 0.43 -0.86
CA GLY A 355 23.89 1.43 -1.03
C GLY A 355 23.24 1.36 -2.42
N LEU A 356 24.05 1.26 -3.48
CA LEU A 356 23.54 1.11 -4.85
C LEU A 356 22.70 -0.18 -5.02
N GLN A 357 23.18 -1.31 -4.48
CA GLN A 357 22.46 -2.59 -4.55
C GLN A 357 21.12 -2.52 -3.81
N LEU A 358 21.08 -1.93 -2.62
CA LEU A 358 19.82 -1.75 -1.87
C LEU A 358 18.83 -0.88 -2.65
N ASN A 359 19.29 0.20 -3.28
CA ASN A 359 18.43 1.05 -4.11
C ASN A 359 17.87 0.28 -5.32
N LEU A 360 18.70 -0.51 -6.00
CA LEU A 360 18.25 -1.34 -7.13
C LEU A 360 17.25 -2.42 -6.68
N GLN A 361 17.48 -3.05 -5.53
CA GLN A 361 16.53 -3.99 -4.94
C GLN A 361 15.20 -3.31 -4.61
N SER A 362 15.22 -2.10 -4.03
CA SER A 362 14.01 -1.32 -3.77
C SER A 362 13.28 -0.93 -5.05
N CYS A 363 14.01 -0.57 -6.13
CA CYS A 363 13.43 -0.31 -7.45
C CYS A 363 12.76 -1.56 -8.05
N ALA A 364 13.43 -2.71 -8.02
CA ALA A 364 12.84 -3.96 -8.49
C ALA A 364 11.60 -4.33 -7.66
N TYR A 365 11.68 -4.17 -6.35
CA TYR A 365 10.61 -4.47 -5.41
C TYR A 365 9.37 -3.62 -5.69
N ILE A 366 9.50 -2.30 -5.78
CA ILE A 366 8.36 -1.42 -6.04
C ILE A 366 7.72 -1.73 -7.41
N MET A 367 8.52 -2.03 -8.44
CA MET A 367 8.00 -2.36 -9.78
C MET A 367 7.22 -3.68 -9.80
N ILE A 368 7.69 -4.70 -9.07
CA ILE A 368 6.99 -5.98 -8.94
C ILE A 368 5.65 -5.77 -8.22
N PHE A 369 5.68 -5.15 -7.03
CA PHE A 369 4.49 -4.98 -6.20
C PHE A 369 3.45 -4.08 -6.86
N SER A 370 3.89 -3.05 -7.59
CA SER A 370 3.00 -2.11 -8.26
C SER A 370 2.25 -2.76 -9.43
N ARG A 371 2.95 -3.53 -10.27
CA ARG A 371 2.30 -4.31 -11.35
C ARG A 371 1.36 -5.37 -10.77
N ALA A 372 1.83 -6.09 -9.76
CA ALA A 372 1.07 -7.18 -9.16
C ALA A 372 -0.24 -6.67 -8.53
N ALA A 373 -0.22 -5.53 -7.85
CA ALA A 373 -1.43 -4.91 -7.31
C ALA A 373 -2.48 -4.59 -8.39
N LEU A 374 -2.07 -4.05 -9.54
CA LEU A 374 -2.97 -3.80 -10.67
C LEU A 374 -3.56 -5.09 -11.25
N VAL A 375 -2.73 -6.13 -11.41
CA VAL A 375 -3.16 -7.45 -11.90
C VAL A 375 -4.18 -8.07 -10.95
N LEU A 376 -3.92 -8.03 -9.64
CA LEU A 376 -4.84 -8.54 -8.63
C LEU A 376 -6.16 -7.75 -8.60
N GLY A 377 -6.09 -6.42 -8.72
CA GLY A 377 -7.26 -5.55 -8.82
C GLY A 377 -8.17 -5.92 -9.99
N LEU A 378 -7.59 -6.09 -11.18
CA LEU A 378 -8.32 -6.54 -12.37
C LEU A 378 -8.91 -7.94 -12.17
N HIS A 379 -8.14 -8.89 -11.66
CA HIS A 379 -8.60 -10.26 -11.41
C HIS A 379 -9.83 -10.29 -10.49
N ARG A 380 -9.74 -9.60 -9.35
CA ARG A 380 -10.82 -9.52 -8.37
C ARG A 380 -12.10 -8.91 -8.96
N GLU A 381 -11.99 -7.96 -9.89
CA GLU A 381 -13.15 -7.41 -10.59
C GLU A 381 -13.75 -8.39 -11.59
N LEU A 382 -12.95 -9.06 -12.42
CA LEU A 382 -13.47 -10.02 -13.40
C LEU A 382 -14.16 -11.22 -12.72
N VAL A 383 -13.61 -11.70 -11.60
CA VAL A 383 -14.25 -12.72 -10.76
C VAL A 383 -15.58 -12.20 -10.20
N HIS A 384 -15.60 -10.97 -9.69
CA HIS A 384 -16.82 -10.35 -9.16
C HIS A 384 -17.92 -10.22 -10.24
N ARG A 385 -17.57 -9.73 -11.43
CA ARG A 385 -18.50 -9.62 -12.57
C ARG A 385 -19.06 -10.98 -12.97
N ALA A 386 -18.22 -12.02 -13.00
CA ALA A 386 -18.68 -13.36 -13.34
C ALA A 386 -19.65 -13.94 -12.30
N ALA A 387 -19.43 -13.67 -11.00
CA ALA A 387 -20.34 -14.08 -9.94
C ALA A 387 -21.70 -13.36 -10.01
N ILE A 388 -21.72 -12.08 -10.39
CA ILE A 388 -22.97 -11.34 -10.62
C ILE A 388 -23.72 -11.95 -11.81
N SER A 389 -23.03 -12.18 -12.93
CA SER A 389 -23.64 -12.75 -14.13
C SER A 389 -24.22 -14.15 -13.91
N SER A 390 -23.62 -14.98 -13.04
CA SER A 390 -24.16 -16.31 -12.71
C SER A 390 -25.36 -16.26 -11.75
N SER A 391 -25.49 -15.20 -10.95
CA SER A 391 -26.57 -15.03 -9.98
C SER A 391 -27.80 -14.30 -10.52
N SER A 392 -27.68 -13.57 -11.64
CA SER A 392 -28.80 -12.81 -12.21
C SER A 392 -29.73 -13.73 -13.01
N PRO A 393 -31.05 -13.74 -12.76
CA PRO A 393 -31.99 -14.42 -13.65
C PRO A 393 -31.91 -13.78 -15.04
N ALA A 394 -31.76 -14.60 -16.08
CA ALA A 394 -31.64 -14.14 -17.46
C ALA A 394 -32.91 -13.40 -17.89
N ILE A 395 -32.82 -12.08 -18.06
CA ILE A 395 -33.93 -11.23 -18.56
C ILE A 395 -33.78 -11.00 -20.09
N GLY A 396 -32.71 -11.50 -20.72
CA GLY A 396 -32.40 -11.32 -22.14
C GLY A 396 -32.47 -12.59 -23.02
N PRO A 397 -32.30 -12.44 -24.34
CA PRO A 397 -32.17 -13.58 -25.25
C PRO A 397 -30.91 -14.39 -24.91
N ALA A 398 -31.11 -15.67 -24.56
CA ALA A 398 -30.09 -16.56 -24.01
C ALA A 398 -28.78 -16.68 -24.83
N THR A 399 -28.78 -16.31 -26.11
CA THR A 399 -27.60 -16.35 -26.98
C THR A 399 -26.62 -15.18 -26.72
N VAL A 400 -27.12 -13.97 -26.47
CA VAL A 400 -26.28 -12.78 -26.23
C VAL A 400 -25.58 -12.87 -24.87
N ASP A 401 -26.32 -13.34 -23.86
CA ASP A 401 -25.79 -13.55 -22.51
C ASP A 401 -24.72 -14.64 -22.47
N ARG A 402 -24.88 -15.70 -23.28
CA ARG A 402 -23.88 -16.77 -23.43
C ARG A 402 -22.56 -16.26 -24.02
N TRP A 403 -22.63 -15.46 -25.09
CA TRP A 403 -21.42 -14.95 -25.75
C TRP A 403 -20.67 -13.94 -24.86
N ALA A 404 -21.39 -13.13 -24.08
CA ALA A 404 -20.77 -12.28 -23.06
C ALA A 404 -20.08 -13.11 -21.97
N ALA A 405 -20.71 -14.19 -21.50
CA ALA A 405 -20.11 -15.09 -20.52
C ALA A 405 -18.84 -15.80 -21.04
N GLU A 406 -18.86 -16.28 -22.28
CA GLU A 406 -17.70 -16.93 -22.92
C GLU A 406 -16.51 -15.96 -23.07
N ARG A 407 -16.75 -14.71 -23.48
CA ARG A 407 -15.71 -13.67 -23.59
C ARG A 407 -15.16 -13.27 -22.22
N LEU A 408 -16.01 -13.11 -21.21
CA LEU A 408 -15.58 -12.87 -19.83
C LEU A 408 -14.73 -14.03 -19.30
N ALA A 409 -15.10 -15.28 -19.60
CA ALA A 409 -14.31 -16.44 -19.22
C ALA A 409 -12.91 -16.45 -19.86
N LEU A 410 -12.80 -16.05 -21.14
CA LEU A 410 -11.52 -15.91 -21.82
C LEU A 410 -10.63 -14.85 -21.16
N LEU A 411 -11.19 -13.66 -20.89
CA LEU A 411 -10.47 -12.58 -20.21
C LEU A 411 -10.00 -13.01 -18.81
N ARG A 412 -10.88 -13.70 -18.05
CA ARG A 412 -10.54 -14.24 -16.74
C ARG A 412 -9.37 -15.20 -16.82
N ARG A 413 -9.39 -16.15 -17.76
CA ARG A 413 -8.29 -17.11 -17.94
C ARG A 413 -6.96 -16.38 -18.21
N GLN A 414 -6.96 -15.42 -19.12
CA GLN A 414 -5.76 -14.65 -19.45
C GLN A 414 -5.23 -13.89 -18.22
N VAL A 415 -6.11 -13.26 -17.45
CA VAL A 415 -5.72 -12.53 -16.24
C VAL A 415 -5.26 -13.48 -15.13
N SER A 416 -5.87 -14.67 -14.99
CA SER A 416 -5.42 -15.69 -14.03
C SER A 416 -3.98 -16.15 -14.31
N GLU A 417 -3.60 -16.34 -15.58
CA GLU A 417 -2.22 -16.65 -15.95
C GLU A 417 -1.26 -15.52 -15.53
N MET A 418 -1.67 -14.25 -15.66
CA MET A 418 -0.89 -13.10 -15.19
C MET A 418 -0.78 -13.04 -13.68
N VAL A 419 -1.84 -13.42 -12.96
CA VAL A 419 -1.87 -13.49 -11.49
C VAL A 419 -0.89 -14.54 -10.97
N ASP A 420 -0.86 -15.73 -11.56
CA ASP A 420 0.08 -16.78 -11.16
C ASP A 420 1.53 -16.36 -11.38
N LEU A 421 1.81 -15.71 -12.52
CA LEU A 421 3.13 -15.13 -12.77
C LEU A 421 3.49 -14.05 -11.73
N ALA A 422 2.58 -13.12 -11.46
CA ALA A 422 2.78 -12.05 -10.48
C ALA A 422 2.98 -12.59 -9.06
N LEU A 423 2.27 -13.64 -8.69
CA LEU A 423 2.41 -14.31 -7.40
C LEU A 423 3.80 -14.92 -7.22
N GLY A 424 4.33 -15.59 -8.25
CA GLY A 424 5.70 -16.10 -8.26
C GLY A 424 6.75 -14.98 -8.14
N GLU A 425 6.53 -13.84 -8.82
CA GLU A 425 7.39 -12.66 -8.70
C GLU A 425 7.36 -12.06 -7.28
N ILE A 426 6.18 -11.96 -6.66
CA ILE A 426 6.04 -11.48 -5.27
C ILE A 426 6.76 -12.40 -4.30
N ALA A 427 6.54 -13.71 -4.40
CA ALA A 427 7.23 -14.67 -3.55
C ALA A 427 8.74 -14.49 -3.66
N ARG A 428 9.29 -14.37 -4.88
CA ARG A 428 10.72 -14.12 -5.09
C ARG A 428 11.17 -12.80 -4.46
N ALA A 429 10.43 -11.72 -4.67
CA ALA A 429 10.73 -10.39 -4.13
C ALA A 429 10.72 -10.38 -2.58
N LEU A 430 9.79 -11.12 -1.95
CA LEU A 430 9.72 -11.31 -0.51
C LEU A 430 10.93 -12.10 0.05
N ARG A 431 11.59 -12.92 -0.76
CA ARG A 431 12.80 -13.64 -0.33
C ARG A 431 14.06 -12.77 -0.37
N THR A 432 14.08 -11.75 -1.23
CA THR A 432 15.24 -10.90 -1.49
C THR A 432 15.06 -9.48 -0.92
N MET A 433 14.27 -9.34 0.14
CA MET A 433 13.91 -8.03 0.68
C MET A 433 15.11 -7.27 1.27
N PRO A 434 15.20 -5.94 1.04
CA PRO A 434 16.34 -5.15 1.49
C PRO A 434 16.34 -4.91 3.01
N SER A 435 15.17 -4.65 3.63
CA SER A 435 15.05 -4.46 5.07
C SER A 435 13.60 -4.56 5.58
N LEU A 436 13.44 -4.77 6.89
CA LEU A 436 12.13 -4.85 7.56
C LEU A 436 11.27 -3.57 7.40
N PRO A 437 11.81 -2.35 7.55
CA PRO A 437 11.03 -1.13 7.32
C PRO A 437 10.38 -1.06 5.93
N HIS A 438 11.06 -1.52 4.87
CA HIS A 438 10.49 -1.55 3.52
C HIS A 438 9.26 -2.47 3.44
N LEU A 439 9.37 -3.67 4.03
CA LEU A 439 8.28 -4.64 4.06
C LEU A 439 7.09 -4.12 4.89
N ALA A 440 7.35 -3.59 6.08
CA ALA A 440 6.33 -3.19 7.01
C ALA A 440 5.55 -1.94 6.56
N HIS A 441 6.21 -0.94 5.96
CA HIS A 441 5.57 0.36 5.72
C HIS A 441 5.09 0.58 4.29
N ILE A 442 5.72 -0.05 3.30
CA ILE A 442 5.40 0.24 1.90
C ILE A 442 4.34 -0.73 1.38
N HIS A 443 4.36 -2.01 1.78
CA HIS A 443 3.56 -3.02 1.08
C HIS A 443 2.81 -4.01 1.96
N HIS A 444 2.70 -3.80 3.29
CA HIS A 444 2.03 -4.76 4.17
C HIS A 444 0.58 -5.06 3.71
N GLY A 445 -0.20 -4.05 3.32
CA GLY A 445 -1.56 -4.24 2.80
C GLY A 445 -1.60 -5.04 1.51
N ASN A 446 -0.58 -4.90 0.65
CA ASN A 446 -0.44 -5.70 -0.57
C ASN A 446 -0.13 -7.17 -0.21
N VAL A 447 0.81 -7.43 0.71
CA VAL A 447 1.13 -8.79 1.16
C VAL A 447 -0.10 -9.46 1.79
N VAL A 448 -0.88 -8.75 2.60
CA VAL A 448 -2.16 -9.23 3.15
C VAL A 448 -3.14 -9.57 2.03
N ALA A 449 -3.32 -8.69 1.04
CA ALA A 449 -4.22 -8.95 -0.09
C ALA A 449 -3.83 -10.21 -0.90
N TRP A 450 -2.53 -10.46 -1.07
CA TRP A 450 -2.03 -11.69 -1.71
C TRP A 450 -2.18 -12.93 -0.84
N ALA A 451 -2.04 -12.79 0.48
CA ALA A 451 -2.32 -13.87 1.42
C ALA A 451 -3.78 -14.29 1.38
N GLU A 452 -4.71 -13.33 1.42
CA GLU A 452 -6.15 -13.57 1.27
C GLU A 452 -6.45 -14.27 -0.06
N PHE A 453 -5.90 -13.76 -1.16
CA PHE A 453 -6.08 -14.37 -2.48
C PHE A 453 -5.58 -15.84 -2.51
N CYS A 454 -4.42 -16.13 -1.92
CA CYS A 454 -3.91 -17.49 -1.83
C CYS A 454 -4.83 -18.42 -1.03
N LEU A 455 -5.44 -17.92 0.05
CA LEU A 455 -6.40 -18.68 0.85
C LEU A 455 -7.69 -18.93 0.08
N ASP A 456 -8.25 -17.91 -0.57
CA ASP A 456 -9.48 -18.03 -1.35
C ASP A 456 -9.33 -19.08 -2.46
N GLU A 457 -8.21 -19.07 -3.17
CA GLU A 457 -7.91 -20.06 -4.22
C GLU A 457 -7.69 -21.47 -3.65
N ALA A 458 -7.01 -21.59 -2.50
CA ALA A 458 -6.79 -22.87 -1.84
C ALA A 458 -8.11 -23.47 -1.33
N ASP A 459 -8.98 -22.65 -0.74
CA ASP A 459 -10.30 -23.03 -0.26
C ASP A 459 -11.18 -23.48 -1.44
N ALA A 460 -11.15 -22.76 -2.57
CA ALA A 460 -11.92 -23.09 -3.77
C ALA A 460 -11.44 -24.39 -4.45
N ALA A 461 -10.13 -24.63 -4.51
CA ALA A 461 -9.55 -25.82 -5.12
C ALA A 461 -9.57 -27.06 -4.21
N GLY A 462 -9.73 -26.89 -2.89
CA GLY A 462 -9.66 -27.95 -1.88
C GLY A 462 -8.28 -28.62 -1.74
N SER A 463 -7.30 -28.20 -2.54
CA SER A 463 -5.92 -28.68 -2.52
C SER A 463 -4.98 -27.65 -3.14
N VAL A 464 -3.70 -27.71 -2.76
CA VAL A 464 -2.67 -26.76 -3.20
C VAL A 464 -1.54 -27.55 -3.85
N SER A 465 -1.02 -27.09 -4.99
CA SER A 465 0.15 -27.68 -5.64
C SER A 465 1.44 -27.43 -4.83
N LEU A 466 2.49 -28.22 -5.08
CA LEU A 466 3.78 -28.06 -4.39
C LEU A 466 4.37 -26.66 -4.56
N GLU A 467 4.36 -26.14 -5.78
CA GLU A 467 4.86 -24.80 -6.09
C GLU A 467 4.06 -23.72 -5.34
N ARG A 468 2.73 -23.86 -5.33
CA ARG A 468 1.84 -22.92 -4.64
C ARG A 468 2.02 -22.99 -3.11
N ALA A 469 2.27 -24.18 -2.55
CA ALA A 469 2.56 -24.35 -1.13
C ALA A 469 3.84 -23.61 -0.70
N ALA A 470 4.90 -23.67 -1.52
CA ALA A 470 6.15 -22.94 -1.25
C ALA A 470 5.98 -21.41 -1.34
N ILE A 471 5.08 -20.94 -2.20
CA ILE A 471 4.72 -19.51 -2.27
C ILE A 471 3.92 -19.11 -1.01
N ILE A 472 2.91 -19.90 -0.62
CA ILE A 472 2.11 -19.66 0.59
C ILE A 472 3.02 -19.60 1.84
N GLU A 473 3.98 -20.51 1.94
CA GLU A 473 4.99 -20.51 3.01
C GLU A 473 5.79 -19.21 3.02
N THR A 474 6.26 -18.76 1.86
CA THR A 474 7.03 -17.50 1.74
C THR A 474 6.19 -16.27 2.14
N ILE A 475 4.90 -16.25 1.80
CA ILE A 475 3.98 -15.18 2.20
C ILE A 475 3.72 -15.24 3.72
N SER A 476 3.55 -16.44 4.29
CA SER A 476 3.40 -16.62 5.75
C SER A 476 4.63 -16.11 6.51
N GLU A 477 5.84 -16.46 6.07
CA GLU A 477 7.10 -15.95 6.63
C GLU A 477 7.16 -14.41 6.58
N ALA A 478 6.81 -13.82 5.43
CA ALA A 478 6.78 -12.38 5.29
C ALA A 478 5.76 -11.71 6.24
N LEU A 479 4.57 -12.28 6.39
CA LEU A 479 3.56 -11.79 7.34
C LEU A 479 4.05 -11.91 8.79
N LYS A 480 4.71 -13.01 9.16
CA LYS A 480 5.32 -13.18 10.49
C LYS A 480 6.35 -12.09 10.81
N LEU A 481 7.13 -11.66 9.80
CA LEU A 481 8.06 -10.52 9.91
C LEU A 481 7.34 -9.17 9.99
N ILE A 482 6.34 -8.93 9.13
CA ILE A 482 5.47 -7.74 9.17
C ILE A 482 4.82 -7.60 10.55
N GLY A 483 4.50 -8.73 11.18
CA GLY A 483 3.99 -8.85 12.54
C GLY A 483 4.82 -8.12 13.60
N TYR A 484 6.11 -7.88 13.35
CA TYR A 484 6.92 -7.02 14.21
C TYR A 484 6.31 -5.62 14.32
N SER A 485 5.83 -5.07 13.21
CA SER A 485 5.40 -3.67 13.12
C SER A 485 3.91 -3.50 13.31
N TRP A 486 3.14 -4.44 12.78
CA TRP A 486 1.68 -4.37 12.74
C TRP A 486 1.07 -5.57 13.45
N PRO A 487 0.04 -5.37 14.29
CA PRO A 487 -0.72 -6.47 14.87
C PRO A 487 -1.62 -7.08 13.79
N LEU A 488 -1.07 -7.99 13.00
CA LEU A 488 -1.80 -8.72 11.96
C LEU A 488 -2.88 -9.63 12.55
N PRO A 489 -3.95 -9.94 11.80
CA PRO A 489 -4.91 -10.97 12.21
C PRO A 489 -4.21 -12.33 12.36
N SER A 490 -4.16 -12.87 13.58
CA SER A 490 -3.50 -14.15 13.85
C SER A 490 -4.07 -15.30 13.01
N GLU A 491 -5.39 -15.26 12.76
CA GLU A 491 -6.11 -16.25 11.96
C GLU A 491 -5.58 -16.37 10.53
N LEU A 492 -5.16 -15.26 9.90
CA LEU A 492 -4.67 -15.26 8.52
C LEU A 492 -3.41 -16.12 8.40
N VAL A 493 -2.42 -15.88 9.28
CA VAL A 493 -1.15 -16.61 9.29
C VAL A 493 -1.37 -18.08 9.68
N GLU A 494 -2.21 -18.33 10.68
CA GLU A 494 -2.55 -19.70 11.11
C GLU A 494 -3.26 -20.50 10.01
N ARG A 495 -4.09 -19.87 9.18
CA ARG A 495 -4.71 -20.49 8.00
C ARG A 495 -3.68 -20.85 6.95
N LEU A 496 -2.76 -19.95 6.63
CA LEU A 496 -1.68 -20.21 5.66
C LEU A 496 -0.78 -21.36 6.14
N ASP A 497 -0.37 -21.33 7.41
CA ASP A 497 0.48 -22.37 8.00
C ASP A 497 -0.20 -23.75 7.96
N ARG A 498 -1.50 -23.83 8.26
CA ARG A 498 -2.27 -25.08 8.14
C ARG A 498 -2.23 -25.68 6.75
N TYR A 499 -2.31 -24.85 5.70
CA TYR A 499 -2.21 -25.32 4.32
C TYR A 499 -0.82 -25.88 4.01
N VAL A 500 0.23 -25.19 4.48
CA VAL A 500 1.62 -25.65 4.31
C VAL A 500 1.85 -26.97 5.05
N ASP A 501 1.40 -27.09 6.29
CA ASP A 501 1.58 -28.30 7.11
C ASP A 501 0.78 -29.49 6.58
N THR A 502 -0.46 -29.27 6.14
CA THR A 502 -1.26 -30.32 5.49
C THR A 502 -0.56 -30.84 4.24
N HIS A 503 0.07 -29.96 3.47
CA HIS A 503 0.83 -30.35 2.29
C HIS A 503 2.12 -31.12 2.65
N ARG A 504 2.88 -30.67 3.65
CA ARG A 504 4.08 -31.38 4.15
C ARG A 504 3.74 -32.80 4.64
N LEU A 505 2.63 -32.96 5.37
CA LEU A 505 2.16 -34.26 5.83
C LEU A 505 1.79 -35.19 4.66
N ARG A 506 1.17 -34.67 3.60
CA ARG A 506 0.87 -35.45 2.38
C ARG A 506 2.14 -35.91 1.67
N LEU A 507 3.15 -35.04 1.54
CA LEU A 507 4.44 -35.40 0.95
C LEU A 507 5.15 -36.48 1.78
N ALA A 508 5.21 -36.31 3.10
CA ALA A 508 5.80 -37.30 4.00
C ALA A 508 5.10 -38.66 3.88
N SER A 509 3.76 -38.66 3.85
CA SER A 509 2.97 -39.89 3.68
C SER A 509 3.21 -40.56 2.32
N ALA A 510 3.33 -39.79 1.24
CA ALA A 510 3.65 -40.30 -0.08
C ALA A 510 5.07 -40.88 -0.17
N SER A 511 6.05 -40.27 0.50
CA SER A 511 7.42 -40.81 0.56
C SER A 511 7.52 -42.11 1.36
N VAL A 512 6.70 -42.28 2.41
CA VAL A 512 6.64 -43.52 3.19
C VAL A 512 6.00 -44.65 2.39
N LEU A 513 4.95 -44.35 1.61
CA LEU A 513 4.29 -45.33 0.74
C LEU A 513 5.17 -45.72 -0.46
N GLY A 514 5.84 -44.75 -1.10
CA GLY A 514 6.79 -45.04 -2.19
C GLY A 514 8.03 -45.81 -1.72
N GLY A 515 8.45 -45.64 -0.46
CA GLY A 515 9.51 -46.45 0.14
C GLY A 515 9.09 -47.89 0.47
N LEU A 516 7.80 -48.16 0.69
CA LEU A 516 7.29 -49.52 0.94
C LEU A 516 7.20 -50.36 -0.34
N ASP A 517 6.98 -49.74 -1.50
CA ASP A 517 7.02 -50.42 -2.79
C ASP A 517 8.45 -50.85 -3.19
N ASP A 518 9.49 -50.11 -2.76
CA ASP A 518 10.90 -50.49 -2.98
C ASP A 518 11.38 -51.61 -2.03
N PHE A 519 10.77 -51.76 -0.84
CA PHE A 519 11.04 -52.90 0.04
C PHE A 519 10.42 -54.21 -0.46
N GLY A 520 9.43 -54.15 -1.35
CA GLY A 520 8.83 -55.32 -2.00
C GLY A 520 9.76 -56.02 -3.01
N HIS A 521 10.78 -55.34 -3.53
CA HIS A 521 11.72 -55.91 -4.50
C HIS A 521 13.03 -56.46 -3.90
N VAL A 522 13.33 -56.18 -2.62
CA VAL A 522 14.58 -56.61 -1.97
C VAL A 522 14.48 -57.98 -1.26
N PHE A 523 13.26 -58.51 -1.03
CA PHE A 523 13.06 -59.85 -0.45
C PHE A 523 12.74 -60.97 -1.47
N GLY A 524 12.93 -60.71 -2.76
CA GLY A 524 12.57 -61.62 -3.85
C GLY A 524 13.71 -62.42 -4.51
N THR A 525 14.88 -62.57 -3.89
CA THR A 525 16.00 -63.33 -4.47
C THR A 525 16.87 -64.03 -3.41
N VAL A 526 16.27 -64.92 -2.63
CA VAL A 526 16.98 -66.09 -2.07
C VAL A 526 16.04 -67.28 -2.13
N GLY A 527 16.20 -68.13 -3.14
CA GLY A 527 15.42 -69.36 -3.26
C GLY A 527 15.32 -69.92 -4.68
N GLN A 528 16.45 -70.24 -5.30
CA GLN A 528 16.62 -71.45 -6.12
C GLN A 528 18.11 -71.75 -6.34
#